data_AF-A0A967X2D6-F1
#
_entry.id   AF-A0A967X2D6-F1
#
_cell.length_a   1.000
_cell.length_b   1.000
_cell.length_c   1.000
_cell.angle_alpha   90.00
_cell.angle_beta   90.00
_cell.angle_gamma   90.00
#
_symmetry.space_group_name_H-M   'P 1'
#
loop_
_entity.id
_entity.type
_entity.pdbx_description
1 polymer ?
#
loop_
_entity_poly.entity_id
_entity_poly.type
_entity_poly.pdbx_seq_one_letter_code
_entity_poly.pdbx_strand_id
1 'polypeptide(L)'
;MSPRRRLTRAVGALTLLVPTAASALDGATRADLRDAYYAFEVAGYCSLVTHAVAAGFQRRVARILEDTDVDRETLDAVRGEAWQAAHWEWQNRGLGGFRGWCRSEGRAAAEGFLGEPPLSRPESP
;
A
#
# COMPACT_ATOMS: atom_id res chain seq x y z
N MET A 1 -44.09 58.19 0.46
CA MET A 1 -43.45 57.49 1.60
C MET A 1 -42.65 56.32 1.07
N SER A 2 -41.32 56.40 1.10
CA SER A 2 -40.39 55.36 0.63
C SER A 2 -40.08 54.34 1.71
N PRO A 3 -39.96 53.03 1.41
CA PRO A 3 -39.40 52.07 2.33
C PRO A 3 -37.87 51.98 2.14
N ARG A 4 -37.12 52.27 3.21
CA ARG A 4 -35.67 52.10 3.29
C ARG A 4 -35.34 50.60 3.38
N ARG A 5 -34.65 50.06 2.38
CA ARG A 5 -34.07 48.70 2.42
C ARG A 5 -32.82 48.73 3.32
N ARG A 6 -32.81 47.91 4.38
CA ARG A 6 -31.62 47.69 5.21
C ARG A 6 -30.76 46.61 4.55
N LEU A 7 -29.56 46.96 4.12
CA LEU A 7 -28.53 46.01 3.73
C LEU A 7 -27.89 45.42 4.99
N THR A 8 -28.14 44.14 5.25
CA THR A 8 -27.37 43.35 6.20
C THR A 8 -26.04 42.95 5.56
N ARG A 9 -24.94 43.48 6.08
CA ARG A 9 -23.57 43.05 5.73
C ARG A 9 -23.34 41.64 6.29
N ALA A 10 -23.20 40.65 5.41
CA ALA A 10 -22.66 39.35 5.80
C ALA A 10 -21.14 39.46 5.89
N VAL A 11 -20.59 39.27 7.09
CA VAL A 11 -19.14 39.15 7.33
C VAL A 11 -18.76 37.71 6.97
N GLY A 12 -18.15 37.52 5.81
CA GLY A 12 -17.64 36.22 5.38
C GLY A 12 -16.38 35.88 6.17
N ALA A 13 -16.46 34.87 7.03
CA ALA A 13 -15.30 34.26 7.67
C ALA A 13 -14.54 33.46 6.61
N LEU A 14 -13.36 33.95 6.23
CA LEU A 14 -12.44 33.27 5.32
C LEU A 14 -11.70 32.19 6.11
N THR A 15 -12.20 30.95 6.08
CA THR A 15 -11.51 29.79 6.65
C THR A 15 -10.29 29.49 5.79
N LEU A 16 -9.10 29.79 6.31
CA LEU A 16 -7.82 29.40 5.72
C LEU A 16 -7.72 27.87 5.77
N LEU A 17 -7.88 27.22 4.61
CA LEU A 17 -7.47 25.83 4.42
C LEU A 17 -5.95 25.78 4.54
N VAL A 18 -5.44 25.28 5.67
CA VAL A 18 -4.03 24.91 5.80
C VAL A 18 -3.85 23.63 4.98
N PRO A 19 -3.03 23.62 3.91
CA PRO A 19 -2.71 22.38 3.22
C PRO A 19 -1.91 21.52 4.20
N THR A 20 -2.53 20.44 4.68
CA THR A 20 -1.79 19.33 5.29
C THR A 20 -0.86 18.78 4.22
N ALA A 21 0.42 19.11 4.33
CA ALA A 21 1.44 18.51 3.48
C ALA A 21 1.38 17.00 3.70
N ALA A 22 0.94 16.26 2.69
CA ALA A 22 1.11 14.82 2.68
C ALA A 22 2.61 14.54 2.76
N SER A 23 3.04 13.87 3.83
CA SER A 23 4.42 13.43 3.97
C SER A 23 4.73 12.50 2.81
N ALA A 24 5.57 12.94 1.89
CA ALA A 24 5.99 12.09 0.79
C ALA A 24 6.77 10.91 1.36
N LEU A 25 6.25 9.70 1.13
CA LEU A 25 6.95 8.46 1.45
C LEU A 25 8.33 8.47 0.79
N ASP A 26 9.38 8.21 1.55
CA ASP A 26 10.73 8.19 0.97
C ASP A 26 10.85 7.09 -0.09
N GLY A 27 11.80 7.28 -1.01
CA GLY A 27 11.94 6.41 -2.18
C GLY A 27 12.27 4.96 -1.82
N ALA A 28 13.00 4.71 -0.73
CA ALA A 28 13.38 3.37 -0.31
C ALA A 28 12.18 2.63 0.29
N THR A 29 11.47 3.25 1.23
CA THR A 29 10.26 2.68 1.83
C THR A 29 9.17 2.44 0.79
N ARG A 30 9.02 3.35 -0.19
CA ARG A 30 8.11 3.15 -1.33
C ARG A 30 8.49 1.93 -2.16
N ALA A 31 9.78 1.76 -2.47
CA ALA A 31 10.25 0.61 -3.23
C ALA A 31 10.01 -0.70 -2.47
N ASP A 32 10.35 -0.75 -1.18
CA ASP A 32 10.15 -1.93 -0.34
C ASP A 32 8.67 -2.32 -0.21
N LEU A 33 7.78 -1.35 -0.01
CA LEU A 33 6.33 -1.60 -0.01
C LEU A 33 5.85 -2.12 -1.35
N ARG A 34 6.25 -1.47 -2.45
CA ARG A 34 5.84 -1.89 -3.80
C ARG A 34 6.28 -3.31 -4.08
N ASP A 35 7.52 -3.66 -3.72
CA ASP A 35 8.09 -4.99 -3.94
C ASP A 35 7.39 -6.04 -3.07
N ALA A 36 7.04 -5.71 -1.81
CA ALA A 36 6.25 -6.58 -0.93
C ALA A 36 4.83 -6.81 -1.47
N TYR A 37 4.13 -5.76 -1.91
CA TYR A 37 2.81 -5.89 -2.53
C TYR A 37 2.88 -6.69 -3.83
N TYR A 38 3.86 -6.42 -4.69
CA TYR A 38 4.03 -7.14 -5.95
C TYR A 38 4.22 -8.63 -5.69
N ALA A 39 5.14 -8.99 -4.79
CA ALA A 39 5.39 -10.38 -4.43
C ALA A 39 4.12 -11.08 -3.88
N PHE A 40 3.31 -10.38 -3.07
CA PHE A 40 2.07 -10.93 -2.55
C PHE A 40 1.03 -11.18 -3.67
N GLU A 41 0.91 -10.28 -4.62
CA GLU A 41 0.04 -10.44 -5.80
C GLU A 41 0.51 -11.59 -6.69
N VAL A 42 1.82 -11.74 -6.93
CA VAL A 42 2.38 -12.89 -7.65
C VAL A 42 2.04 -14.21 -6.95
N ALA A 43 2.23 -14.29 -5.63
CA ALA A 43 1.83 -15.47 -4.85
C ALA A 43 0.32 -15.73 -4.96
N GLY A 44 -0.49 -14.67 -5.03
CA GLY A 44 -1.95 -14.71 -5.23
C GLY A 44 -2.33 -15.32 -6.58
N TYR A 45 -1.82 -14.78 -7.68
CA TYR A 45 -2.05 -15.34 -9.02
C TYR A 45 -1.65 -16.82 -9.11
N CYS A 46 -0.60 -17.21 -8.40
CA CYS A 46 -0.11 -18.58 -8.34
C CYS A 46 -0.83 -19.50 -7.34
N SER A 47 -1.87 -19.00 -6.64
CA SER A 47 -2.63 -19.75 -5.62
C SER A 47 -1.78 -20.28 -4.46
N LEU A 48 -0.76 -19.51 -4.05
CA LEU A 48 0.18 -19.87 -2.98
C LEU A 48 -0.07 -19.11 -1.66
N VAL A 49 -1.05 -18.21 -1.63
CA VAL A 49 -1.39 -17.45 -0.42
C VAL A 49 -2.19 -18.32 0.55
N THR A 50 -1.50 -18.85 1.55
CA THR A 50 -2.11 -19.47 2.74
C THR A 50 -2.27 -18.44 3.87
N HIS A 51 -2.94 -18.82 4.97
CA HIS A 51 -2.99 -17.97 6.18
C HIS A 51 -1.59 -17.60 6.70
N ALA A 52 -0.62 -18.52 6.64
CA ALA A 52 0.74 -18.27 7.10
C ALA A 52 1.47 -17.28 6.18
N VAL A 53 1.29 -17.40 4.87
CA VAL A 53 1.84 -16.45 3.87
C VAL A 53 1.23 -15.05 4.07
N ALA A 54 -0.09 -14.96 4.22
CA ALA A 54 -0.77 -13.71 4.49
C ALA A 54 -0.28 -13.07 5.80
N ALA A 55 -0.13 -13.85 6.87
CA ALA A 55 0.42 -13.35 8.13
C ALA A 55 1.86 -12.84 7.98
N GLY A 56 2.71 -13.56 7.22
CA GLY A 56 4.08 -13.13 6.92
C GLY A 56 4.14 -11.83 6.14
N PHE A 57 3.30 -11.68 5.11
CA PHE A 57 3.15 -10.44 4.37
C PHE A 57 2.75 -9.27 5.27
N GLN A 58 1.76 -9.45 6.16
CA GLN A 58 1.38 -8.40 7.11
C GLN A 58 2.53 -7.99 8.03
N ARG A 59 3.34 -8.93 8.50
CA ARG A 59 4.54 -8.62 9.30
C ARG A 59 5.59 -7.87 8.51
N ARG A 60 5.82 -8.23 7.24
CA ARG A 60 6.75 -7.51 6.36
C ARG A 60 6.29 -6.06 6.17
N VAL A 61 5.00 -5.84 5.85
CA VAL A 61 4.44 -4.50 5.68
C VAL A 61 4.56 -3.69 6.98
N ALA A 62 4.19 -4.28 8.12
CA ALA A 62 4.31 -3.62 9.42
C ALA A 62 5.75 -3.22 9.75
N ARG A 63 6.75 -4.07 9.45
CA ARG A 63 8.16 -3.74 9.65
C ARG A 63 8.64 -2.61 8.71
N ILE A 64 8.24 -2.65 7.44
CA ILE A 64 8.59 -1.57 6.49
C ILE A 64 8.01 -0.23 6.98
N LEU A 65 6.87 -0.25 7.66
CA LEU A 65 6.17 0.92 8.15
C LEU A 65 6.47 1.30 9.61
N GLU A 66 7.35 0.58 10.32
CA GLU A 66 7.49 0.66 11.78
C GLU A 66 7.65 2.09 12.30
N ASP A 67 8.50 2.89 11.64
CA ASP A 67 8.78 4.29 11.99
C ASP A 67 8.30 5.28 10.90
N THR A 68 7.40 4.85 10.01
CA THR A 68 6.94 5.67 8.89
C THR A 68 5.48 6.06 9.03
N ASP A 69 5.23 7.36 9.19
CA ASP A 69 3.89 7.92 9.06
C ASP A 69 3.55 8.12 7.59
N VAL A 70 2.61 7.31 7.09
CA VAL A 70 2.16 7.32 5.71
C VAL A 70 0.64 7.30 5.67
N ASP A 71 0.07 8.21 4.89
CA ASP A 71 -1.36 8.29 4.74
C ASP A 71 -1.88 7.10 3.90
N ARG A 72 -3.17 6.80 4.08
CA ARG A 72 -3.82 5.67 3.40
C ARG A 72 -3.84 5.84 1.88
N GLU A 73 -4.00 7.05 1.36
CA GLU A 73 -4.04 7.30 -0.08
C GLU A 73 -2.69 6.97 -0.72
N THR A 74 -1.59 7.36 -0.09
CA THR A 74 -0.24 6.98 -0.52
C THR A 74 -0.04 5.46 -0.49
N LEU A 75 -0.48 4.77 0.57
CA LEU A 75 -0.41 3.30 0.64
C LEU A 75 -1.24 2.62 -0.45
N ASP A 76 -2.46 3.10 -0.70
CA ASP A 76 -3.36 2.55 -1.71
C ASP A 76 -2.79 2.78 -3.12
N ALA A 77 -2.13 3.92 -3.37
CA ALA A 77 -1.43 4.18 -4.62
C ALA A 77 -0.27 3.18 -4.85
N VAL A 78 0.57 2.94 -3.84
CA VAL A 78 1.68 1.96 -3.94
C VAL A 78 1.15 0.55 -4.17
N ARG A 79 0.07 0.16 -3.48
CA ARG A 79 -0.60 -1.12 -3.70
C ARG A 79 -1.14 -1.22 -5.13
N GLY A 80 -1.79 -0.17 -5.63
CA GLY A 80 -2.34 -0.13 -6.98
C GLY A 80 -1.26 -0.24 -8.06
N GLU A 81 -0.11 0.39 -7.88
CA GLU A 81 1.05 0.25 -8.77
C GLU A 81 1.59 -1.17 -8.79
N ALA A 82 1.80 -1.76 -7.61
CA ALA A 82 2.30 -3.12 -7.46
C ALA A 82 1.36 -4.17 -8.06
N TRP A 83 0.05 -4.02 -7.83
CA TRP A 83 -0.97 -4.89 -8.41
C TRP A 83 -0.99 -4.79 -9.94
N GLN A 84 -0.96 -3.59 -10.50
CA GLN A 84 -0.90 -3.41 -11.96
C GLN A 84 0.34 -4.06 -12.56
N ALA A 85 1.50 -3.92 -11.92
CA ALA A 85 2.73 -4.55 -12.37
C ALA A 85 2.62 -6.10 -12.37
N ALA A 86 2.13 -6.70 -11.29
CA ALA A 86 1.91 -8.15 -11.21
C ALA A 86 0.85 -8.63 -12.21
N HIS A 87 -0.21 -7.85 -12.41
CA HIS A 87 -1.25 -8.15 -13.40
C HIS A 87 -0.71 -8.13 -14.82
N TRP A 88 0.15 -7.17 -15.16
CA TRP A 88 0.77 -7.11 -16.49
C TRP A 88 1.65 -8.31 -16.76
N GLU A 89 2.44 -8.75 -15.79
CA GLU A 89 3.23 -9.98 -15.89
C GLU A 89 2.33 -11.21 -16.10
N TRP A 90 1.24 -11.30 -15.35
CA TRP A 90 0.26 -12.38 -15.49
C TRP A 90 -0.36 -12.43 -16.90
N GLN A 91 -0.81 -11.28 -17.42
CA GLN A 91 -1.38 -11.17 -18.77
C GLN A 91 -0.37 -11.54 -19.87
N ASN A 92 0.87 -11.07 -19.75
CA ASN A 92 1.86 -11.18 -20.81
C ASN A 92 2.51 -12.57 -20.93
N ARG A 93 2.38 -13.44 -19.91
CA ARG A 93 3.09 -14.73 -19.87
C ARG A 93 2.35 -15.89 -20.55
N GLY A 94 1.06 -15.73 -20.89
CA GLY A 94 0.24 -16.76 -21.57
C GLY A 94 0.17 -18.10 -20.81
N LEU A 95 -0.46 -19.11 -21.42
CA LEU A 95 -0.70 -20.42 -20.76
C LEU A 95 0.60 -21.20 -20.41
N GLY A 96 1.69 -20.96 -21.15
CA GLY A 96 2.97 -21.65 -20.96
C GLY A 96 3.92 -20.97 -19.97
N GLY A 97 4.02 -19.64 -20.01
CA GLY A 97 4.93 -18.86 -19.16
C GLY A 97 4.44 -18.77 -17.72
N PHE A 98 3.11 -18.80 -17.51
CA PHE A 98 2.50 -18.74 -16.20
C PHE A 98 2.99 -19.85 -15.25
N ARG A 99 3.06 -21.10 -15.73
CA ARG A 99 3.54 -22.22 -14.90
C ARG A 99 5.00 -22.09 -14.51
N GLY A 100 5.84 -21.57 -15.41
CA GLY A 100 7.26 -21.31 -15.12
C GLY A 100 7.40 -20.23 -14.06
N TRP A 101 6.67 -19.13 -14.24
CA TRP A 101 6.62 -18.01 -13.31
C TRP A 101 6.20 -18.41 -11.90
N CYS A 102 5.15 -19.22 -11.77
CA CYS A 102 4.72 -19.70 -10.46
C CYS A 102 5.73 -20.63 -9.79
N ARG A 103 6.45 -21.45 -10.56
CA ARG A 103 7.50 -22.34 -10.00
C ARG A 103 8.72 -21.57 -9.52
N SER A 104 9.03 -20.42 -10.13
CA SER A 104 10.16 -19.58 -9.74
C SER A 104 9.70 -18.46 -8.80
N GLU A 105 9.16 -17.38 -9.35
CA GLU A 105 8.85 -16.13 -8.65
C GLU A 105 7.71 -16.31 -7.65
N GLY A 106 6.63 -17.01 -8.02
CA GLY A 106 5.51 -17.24 -7.10
C GLY A 106 5.89 -18.04 -5.86
N ARG A 107 6.69 -19.09 -6.05
CA ARG A 107 7.23 -19.90 -4.94
C ARG A 107 8.18 -19.09 -4.07
N ALA A 108 9.12 -18.35 -4.68
CA ALA A 108 10.06 -17.52 -3.94
C ALA A 108 9.35 -16.43 -3.12
N ALA A 109 8.30 -15.82 -3.67
CA ALA A 109 7.48 -14.84 -2.95
C ALA A 109 6.81 -15.47 -1.71
N ALA A 110 6.13 -16.60 -1.89
CA ALA A 110 5.46 -17.31 -0.79
C ALA A 110 6.45 -17.75 0.30
N GLU A 111 7.59 -18.35 -0.08
CA GLU A 111 8.65 -18.76 0.84
C GLU A 111 9.25 -17.56 1.58
N GLY A 112 9.43 -16.43 0.89
CA GLY A 112 9.87 -15.18 1.49
C GLY A 112 8.95 -14.71 2.62
N PHE A 113 7.63 -14.77 2.43
CA PHE A 113 6.68 -14.43 3.49
C PHE A 113 6.61 -15.47 4.61
N LEU A 114 6.77 -16.76 4.30
CA LEU A 114 6.84 -17.80 5.33
C LEU A 114 8.07 -17.62 6.24
N GLY A 115 9.18 -17.12 5.68
CA GLY A 115 10.40 -16.80 6.42
C GLY A 115 10.35 -15.50 7.22
N GLU A 116 9.26 -14.73 7.15
CA GLU A 116 9.16 -13.45 7.86
C GLU A 116 9.12 -13.64 9.38
N PRO A 117 10.06 -13.03 10.14
CA PRO A 117 10.09 -13.19 11.58
C PRO A 117 8.82 -12.61 12.23
N PRO A 118 8.45 -13.10 13.43
CA PRO A 118 7.46 -12.42 14.27
C PRO A 118 7.87 -10.96 14.50
N LEU A 119 6.91 -10.05 14.62
CA LEU A 119 7.20 -8.69 15.07
C LEU A 119 7.74 -8.75 16.50
N SER A 120 8.85 -8.07 16.75
CA SER A 120 9.37 -7.85 18.10
C SER A 120 8.24 -7.23 18.94
N ARG A 121 7.87 -7.84 20.07
CA ARG A 121 6.97 -7.14 20.99
C ARG A 121 7.75 -5.94 21.56
N PRO A 122 7.12 -4.77 21.74
CA PRO A 122 7.75 -3.75 22.58
C PRO A 122 8.01 -4.37 23.95
N GLU A 123 9.25 -4.28 24.43
CA GLU A 123 9.58 -4.65 25.81
C GLU A 123 8.63 -3.85 26.72
N SER A 124 7.81 -4.57 27.49
CA SER A 124 6.98 -3.93 28.50
C SER A 124 7.92 -3.41 29.59
N PRO A 125 7.83 -2.12 29.97
CA PRO A 125 8.65 -1.54 31.03
C PRO A 125 8.40 -2.19 32.39
#